data_AF-A0A803MSI5-F1
#
_entry.id   AF-A0A803MSI5-F1
#
_cell.length_a   1.000
_cell.length_b   1.000
_cell.length_c   1.000
_cell.angle_alpha   90.00
_cell.angle_beta   90.00
_cell.angle_gamma   90.00
#
_symmetry.space_group_name_H-M   'P 1'
#
loop_
_entity.id
_entity.type
_entity.pdbx_description
1 polymer ?
#
loop_
_entity_poly.entity_id
_entity_poly.type
_entity_poly.pdbx_seq_one_letter_code
_entity_poly.pdbx_strand_id
1 'polypeptide(L)'
;MEKIRVANIAILGMTICCMIFCFNVANASDPSLLQDFCVSATDHHSAVFVNGKFCKNPNDVKVTDFLFKGFNKPGNTNNLQEASATIVDVNLFPALNTLGVTIARVDFGPYGLNTPHLHHRGSETFAVMEGTLYAGFVTSDNKLFDTVITKGDVIAFPQGLIHFQMNMDNTHAYAIAAFGSQNPGRINVPNSLFGTTPRILDDVLTKGFQVSVMDIERLRAQYNNTSIDTGRSILKLLSERSY
;
A
#
# COMPACT_ATOMS: atom_id res chain seq x y z
N MET A 1 38.90 47.66 -1.86
CA MET A 1 38.19 46.94 -0.78
C MET A 1 36.66 47.00 -0.94
N GLU A 2 36.09 48.18 -1.20
CA GLU A 2 34.63 48.36 -1.29
C GLU A 2 33.96 47.62 -2.46
N LYS A 3 34.54 47.65 -3.67
CA LYS A 3 34.04 46.90 -4.83
C LYS A 3 34.00 45.38 -4.61
N ILE A 4 34.98 44.83 -3.90
CA ILE A 4 35.06 43.40 -3.55
C ILE A 4 33.96 43.06 -2.53
N ARG A 5 33.70 43.96 -1.57
CA ARG A 5 32.64 43.80 -0.58
C ARG A 5 31.25 43.79 -1.22
N VAL A 6 30.99 44.68 -2.18
CA VAL A 6 29.73 44.72 -2.92
C VAL A 6 29.54 43.47 -3.78
N ALA A 7 30.58 43.01 -4.48
CA ALA A 7 30.53 41.79 -5.28
C ALA A 7 30.24 40.55 -4.41
N ASN A 8 30.86 40.42 -3.24
CA ASN A 8 30.62 39.31 -2.32
C ASN A 8 29.20 39.30 -1.74
N ILE A 9 28.63 40.48 -1.44
CA ILE A 9 27.24 40.61 -0.99
C ILE A 9 26.27 40.20 -2.11
N ALA A 10 26.53 40.62 -3.35
CA ALA A 10 25.71 40.24 -4.51
C ALA A 10 25.77 38.74 -4.79
N ILE A 11 26.94 38.12 -4.72
CA ILE A 11 27.12 36.67 -4.87
C ILE A 11 26.37 35.93 -3.76
N LEU A 12 26.53 36.35 -2.50
CA LEU A 12 25.83 35.72 -1.37
C LEU A 12 24.30 35.82 -1.53
N GLY A 13 23.80 36.99 -1.92
CA GLY A 13 22.38 37.21 -2.20
C GLY A 13 21.86 36.31 -3.32
N MET A 14 22.60 36.19 -4.42
CA MET A 14 22.23 35.33 -5.54
C MET A 14 22.27 33.84 -5.16
N THR A 15 23.25 33.42 -4.34
CA THR A 15 23.37 32.04 -3.86
C THR A 15 22.20 31.67 -2.94
N ILE A 16 21.80 32.56 -2.03
CA ILE A 16 20.63 32.38 -1.15
C ILE A 16 19.34 32.29 -1.99
N CYS A 17 19.19 33.18 -2.97
CA CYS A 17 18.02 33.19 -3.85
C CYS A 17 17.91 31.90 -4.69
N CYS A 18 19.04 31.39 -5.20
CA CYS A 18 19.09 30.09 -5.89
C CYS A 18 18.74 28.93 -4.95
N MET A 19 19.26 28.90 -3.73
CA MET A 19 18.90 27.84 -2.77
C MET A 19 17.40 27.87 -2.40
N ILE A 20 16.81 29.06 -2.24
CA ILE A 20 15.36 29.22 -1.98
C ILE A 20 14.52 28.68 -3.16
N PHE A 21 14.95 28.92 -4.40
CA PHE A 21 14.27 28.41 -5.60
C PHE A 21 14.47 26.90 -5.83
N CYS A 22 15.47 26.28 -5.22
CA CYS A 22 15.76 24.85 -5.35
C CYS A 22 14.98 23.96 -4.36
N PHE A 23 14.19 24.52 -3.44
CA PHE A 23 13.31 23.73 -2.57
C PHE A 23 12.08 23.26 -3.35
N ASN A 24 12.23 22.17 -4.09
CA ASN A 24 11.06 21.38 -4.48
C ASN A 24 10.52 20.71 -3.21
N VAL A 25 9.30 21.10 -2.80
CA VAL A 25 8.55 20.34 -1.80
C VAL A 25 8.23 18.97 -2.39
N ALA A 26 8.94 17.95 -1.91
CA ALA A 26 8.59 16.57 -2.22
C ALA A 26 7.28 16.24 -1.50
N ASN A 27 6.17 16.19 -2.24
CA ASN A 27 4.90 15.72 -1.71
C ASN A 27 4.95 14.18 -1.64
N ALA A 28 4.80 13.64 -0.44
CA ALA A 28 4.74 12.20 -0.18
C ALA A 28 3.32 11.60 -0.31
N SER A 29 2.34 12.44 -0.67
CA SER A 29 0.95 12.06 -0.95
C SER A 29 0.64 12.11 -2.44
N ASP A 30 -0.55 11.65 -2.82
CA ASP A 30 -1.04 11.84 -4.18
C ASP A 30 -0.98 13.33 -4.61
N PRO A 31 -0.58 13.63 -5.86
CA PRO A 31 -0.57 15.00 -6.37
C PRO A 31 -1.96 15.64 -6.34
N SER A 32 -2.03 16.93 -6.04
CA SER A 32 -3.29 17.68 -6.11
C SER A 32 -3.82 17.73 -7.55
N LEU A 33 -5.15 17.78 -7.68
CA LEU A 33 -5.83 17.93 -8.97
C LEU A 33 -5.50 19.28 -9.62
N LEU A 34 -5.36 19.27 -10.95
CA LEU A 34 -5.20 20.48 -11.75
C LEU A 34 -6.49 20.88 -12.51
N GLN A 35 -7.54 20.07 -12.39
CA GLN A 35 -8.85 20.23 -13.00
C GLN A 35 -9.90 19.48 -12.18
N ASP A 36 -11.18 19.75 -12.38
CA ASP A 36 -12.27 19.16 -11.58
C ASP A 36 -12.27 17.62 -11.58
N PHE A 37 -11.93 16.98 -12.70
CA PHE A 37 -11.82 15.53 -12.81
C PHE A 37 -10.88 15.08 -13.93
N CYS A 38 -10.35 13.86 -13.79
CA CYS A 38 -9.55 13.19 -14.82
C CYS A 38 -9.83 11.68 -14.75
N VAL A 39 -11.00 11.24 -15.24
CA VAL A 39 -11.35 9.81 -15.29
C VAL A 39 -10.27 9.07 -16.09
N SER A 40 -9.71 8.00 -15.52
CA SER A 40 -8.64 7.24 -16.19
C SER A 40 -9.11 6.68 -17.54
N ALA A 41 -8.33 6.92 -18.60
CA ALA A 41 -8.50 6.29 -19.89
C ALA A 41 -8.10 4.81 -19.81
N THR A 42 -8.87 3.94 -20.44
CA THR A 42 -8.55 2.52 -20.66
C THR A 42 -7.90 2.37 -22.04
N ASP A 43 -6.65 2.84 -22.19
CA ASP A 43 -5.84 2.46 -23.35
C ASP A 43 -4.65 1.62 -22.88
N HIS A 44 -4.83 0.30 -22.99
CA HIS A 44 -3.82 -0.70 -22.63
C HIS A 44 -2.67 -0.80 -23.64
N HIS A 45 -2.76 -0.11 -24.78
CA HIS A 45 -1.75 -0.13 -25.85
C HIS A 45 -0.83 1.09 -25.86
N SER A 46 -1.04 2.06 -24.97
CA SER A 46 -0.14 3.19 -24.82
C SER A 46 1.22 2.71 -24.29
N ALA A 47 2.29 2.95 -25.05
CA ALA A 47 3.67 2.67 -24.64
C ALA A 47 4.22 3.68 -23.62
N VAL A 48 3.43 4.68 -23.22
CA VAL A 48 3.85 5.77 -22.35
C VAL A 48 3.38 5.50 -20.93
N PHE A 49 4.29 5.59 -19.95
CA PHE A 49 4.00 5.44 -18.53
C PHE A 49 4.14 6.81 -17.85
N VAL A 50 3.12 7.19 -17.06
CA VAL A 50 3.10 8.43 -16.29
C VAL A 50 2.87 8.12 -14.81
N ASN A 51 3.14 9.09 -13.93
CA ASN A 51 2.73 9.00 -12.53
C ASN A 51 1.21 9.15 -12.43
N GLY A 52 0.51 8.05 -12.15
CA GLY A 52 -0.96 7.97 -12.16
C GLY A 52 -1.50 7.30 -13.43
N LYS A 53 -2.51 7.90 -14.06
CA LYS A 53 -3.13 7.40 -15.30
C LYS A 53 -3.48 8.56 -16.24
N PHE A 54 -3.52 8.28 -17.54
CA PHE A 54 -4.04 9.23 -18.54
C PHE A 54 -5.51 9.53 -18.33
N CYS A 55 -5.94 10.74 -18.67
CA CYS A 55 -7.35 11.12 -18.62
C CYS A 55 -8.06 10.71 -19.92
N LYS A 56 -9.30 10.24 -19.80
CA LYS A 56 -10.28 10.23 -20.88
C LYS A 56 -10.61 11.67 -21.30
N ASN A 57 -10.97 11.89 -22.56
CA ASN A 57 -11.44 13.19 -23.03
C ASN A 57 -12.66 13.65 -22.19
N PRO A 58 -12.63 14.84 -21.57
CA PRO A 58 -13.72 15.32 -20.72
C PRO A 58 -15.09 15.33 -21.41
N ASN A 59 -15.14 15.54 -22.73
CA ASN A 59 -16.39 15.54 -23.49
C ASN A 59 -17.03 14.15 -23.64
N ASP A 60 -16.25 13.09 -23.44
CA ASP A 60 -16.72 11.70 -23.51
C ASP A 60 -17.08 11.13 -22.13
N VAL A 61 -16.79 11.87 -21.05
CA VAL A 61 -17.05 11.47 -19.67
C VAL A 61 -18.55 11.59 -19.36
N LYS A 62 -19.10 10.56 -18.72
CA LYS A 62 -20.51 10.49 -18.32
C LYS A 62 -20.63 10.26 -16.83
N VAL A 63 -21.79 10.58 -16.25
CA VAL A 63 -22.07 10.30 -14.83
C VAL A 63 -21.88 8.83 -14.45
N THR A 64 -22.07 7.92 -15.39
CA THR A 64 -21.83 6.48 -15.20
C THR A 64 -20.36 6.14 -14.97
N ASP A 65 -19.42 6.98 -15.44
CA ASP A 65 -17.98 6.81 -15.19
C ASP A 65 -17.63 7.12 -13.71
N PHE A 66 -18.48 7.88 -13.00
CA PHE A 66 -18.36 8.21 -11.58
C PHE A 66 -19.19 7.30 -10.67
N LEU A 67 -19.73 6.19 -11.18
CA LEU A 67 -20.57 5.28 -10.40
C LEU A 67 -19.98 3.88 -10.36
N PHE A 68 -19.47 3.48 -9.20
CA PHE A 68 -19.10 2.09 -8.94
C PHE A 68 -20.29 1.32 -8.34
N LYS A 69 -20.72 0.23 -9.00
CA LYS A 69 -21.83 -0.61 -8.55
C LYS A 69 -21.31 -1.94 -7.98
N GLY A 70 -22.00 -2.47 -6.98
CA GLY A 70 -21.71 -3.79 -6.41
C GLY A 70 -20.76 -3.77 -5.21
N PHE A 71 -20.42 -2.60 -4.68
CA PHE A 71 -19.60 -2.47 -3.46
C PHE A 71 -20.23 -3.14 -2.22
N ASN A 72 -21.55 -3.35 -2.24
CA ASN A 72 -22.27 -4.03 -1.18
C ASN A 72 -22.12 -5.55 -1.18
N LYS A 73 -21.51 -6.14 -2.22
CA LYS A 73 -21.35 -7.60 -2.32
C LYS A 73 -20.23 -8.06 -1.39
N PRO A 74 -20.48 -9.03 -0.49
CA PRO A 74 -19.43 -9.60 0.35
C PRO A 74 -18.33 -10.29 -0.48
N GLY A 75 -17.08 -10.15 -0.04
CA GLY A 75 -15.96 -10.95 -0.53
C GLY A 75 -16.07 -12.42 -0.10
N ASN A 76 -15.35 -13.30 -0.80
CA ASN A 76 -15.34 -14.73 -0.48
C ASN A 76 -14.39 -15.03 0.69
N THR A 77 -14.96 -15.32 1.86
CA THR A 77 -14.25 -15.70 3.08
C THR A 77 -13.95 -17.20 3.18
N ASN A 78 -14.32 -18.03 2.19
CA ASN A 78 -13.92 -19.44 2.14
C ASN A 78 -12.47 -19.58 1.66
N ASN A 79 -11.53 -19.12 2.48
CA ASN A 79 -10.10 -19.16 2.24
C ASN A 79 -9.34 -19.38 3.56
N LEU A 80 -8.03 -19.65 3.50
CA LEU A 80 -7.22 -20.00 4.69
C LEU A 80 -7.17 -18.92 5.76
N GLN A 81 -7.34 -17.65 5.39
CA GLN A 81 -7.36 -16.52 6.31
C GLN A 81 -8.78 -16.22 6.82
N GLU A 82 -9.80 -16.84 6.24
CA GLU A 82 -11.21 -16.57 6.49
C GLU A 82 -11.57 -15.08 6.36
N ALA A 83 -10.86 -14.32 5.51
CA ALA A 83 -11.10 -12.90 5.29
C ALA A 83 -10.90 -12.52 3.82
N SER A 84 -11.58 -11.48 3.36
CA SER A 84 -11.49 -11.00 1.98
C SER A 84 -11.60 -9.48 1.92
N ALA A 85 -10.64 -8.83 1.27
CA ALA A 85 -10.65 -7.39 1.08
C ALA A 85 -10.88 -7.07 -0.41
N THR A 86 -11.97 -6.35 -0.70
CA THR A 86 -12.29 -5.80 -2.01
C THR A 86 -11.91 -4.32 -2.03
N ILE A 87 -10.73 -4.01 -2.56
CA ILE A 87 -10.25 -2.63 -2.72
C ILE A 87 -10.76 -2.08 -4.05
N VAL A 88 -11.47 -0.96 -4.00
CA VAL A 88 -11.97 -0.22 -5.16
C VAL A 88 -11.04 0.96 -5.41
N ASP A 89 -9.83 0.67 -5.90
CA ASP A 89 -8.81 1.67 -6.24
C ASP A 89 -9.01 2.23 -7.65
N VAL A 90 -8.10 3.11 -8.10
CA VAL A 90 -8.12 3.69 -9.45
C VAL A 90 -8.10 2.66 -10.59
N ASN A 91 -7.61 1.44 -10.36
CA ASN A 91 -7.57 0.41 -11.40
C ASN A 91 -8.94 -0.24 -11.59
N LEU A 92 -9.75 -0.33 -10.52
CA LEU A 92 -11.11 -0.86 -10.57
C LEU A 92 -12.16 0.23 -10.79
N PHE A 93 -11.91 1.45 -10.29
CA PHE A 93 -12.79 2.60 -10.42
C PHE A 93 -12.03 3.80 -11.02
N PRO A 94 -12.01 3.90 -12.37
CA PRO A 94 -11.24 4.91 -13.12
C PRO A 94 -11.48 6.37 -12.70
N ALA A 95 -12.66 6.69 -12.17
CA ALA A 95 -13.00 8.04 -11.71
C ALA A 95 -12.17 8.50 -10.51
N LEU A 96 -11.54 7.58 -9.75
CA LEU A 96 -10.67 7.94 -8.63
C LEU A 96 -9.33 8.55 -9.05
N ASN A 97 -8.99 8.48 -10.33
CA ASN A 97 -7.75 9.04 -10.82
C ASN A 97 -7.67 10.54 -10.51
N THR A 98 -6.53 10.96 -9.95
CA THR A 98 -6.23 12.28 -9.39
C THR A 98 -6.98 12.67 -8.11
N LEU A 99 -8.03 11.95 -7.69
CA LEU A 99 -8.86 12.37 -6.54
C LEU A 99 -8.23 12.10 -5.16
N GLY A 100 -7.13 11.37 -5.07
CA GLY A 100 -6.42 11.15 -3.81
C GLY A 100 -7.18 10.29 -2.79
N VAL A 101 -8.16 9.50 -3.22
CA VAL A 101 -9.00 8.68 -2.33
C VAL A 101 -9.26 7.28 -2.89
N THR A 102 -9.40 6.30 -1.99
CA THR A 102 -9.81 4.92 -2.29
C THR A 102 -10.76 4.43 -1.20
N ILE A 103 -11.62 3.47 -1.54
CA ILE A 103 -12.47 2.77 -0.57
C ILE A 103 -12.26 1.26 -0.70
N ALA A 104 -12.37 0.52 0.39
CA ALA A 104 -12.39 -0.93 0.38
C ALA A 104 -13.47 -1.49 1.31
N ARG A 105 -14.00 -2.66 0.97
CA ARG A 105 -14.84 -3.47 1.85
C ARG A 105 -14.00 -4.66 2.31
N VAL A 106 -13.99 -4.94 3.61
CA VAL A 106 -13.32 -6.12 4.17
C VAL A 106 -14.36 -6.97 4.87
N ASP A 107 -14.53 -8.20 4.40
CA ASP A 107 -15.44 -9.20 4.97
C ASP A 107 -14.61 -10.26 5.70
N PHE A 108 -15.12 -10.70 6.85
CA PHE A 108 -14.51 -11.70 7.72
C PHE A 108 -15.51 -12.83 7.97
N GLY A 109 -15.07 -14.06 7.79
CA GLY A 109 -15.72 -15.25 8.33
C GLY A 109 -15.48 -15.37 9.84
N PRO A 110 -16.04 -16.39 10.49
CA PRO A 110 -15.81 -16.69 11.90
C PRO A 110 -14.30 -16.70 12.22
N TYR A 111 -13.84 -15.91 13.18
CA TYR A 111 -12.41 -15.84 13.54
C TYR A 111 -11.43 -15.45 12.41
N GLY A 112 -11.95 -14.89 11.30
CA GLY A 112 -11.14 -14.52 10.15
C GLY A 112 -10.14 -13.42 10.42
N LEU A 113 -9.00 -13.49 9.74
CA LEU A 113 -7.84 -12.62 9.92
C LEU A 113 -7.54 -11.87 8.63
N ASN A 114 -7.69 -10.55 8.67
CA ASN A 114 -6.99 -9.69 7.73
C ASN A 114 -5.53 -9.58 8.19
N THR A 115 -4.68 -10.37 7.56
CA THR A 115 -3.28 -10.63 7.97
C THR A 115 -2.45 -9.36 8.11
N PRO A 116 -1.37 -9.36 8.91
CA PRO A 116 -0.45 -8.22 9.02
C PRO A 116 -0.03 -7.68 7.64
N HIS A 117 -0.38 -6.42 7.38
CA HIS A 117 -0.14 -5.75 6.11
C HIS A 117 0.12 -4.26 6.31
N LEU A 118 0.55 -3.58 5.25
CA LEU A 118 0.71 -2.12 5.26
C LEU A 118 0.29 -1.50 3.92
N HIS A 119 -0.06 -0.21 4.00
CA HIS A 119 -0.39 0.66 2.88
C HIS A 119 0.67 1.76 2.77
N HIS A 120 1.56 1.65 1.79
CA HIS A 120 2.75 2.50 1.71
C HIS A 120 2.50 3.87 1.07
N ARG A 121 1.35 4.06 0.41
CA ARG A 121 0.99 5.31 -0.28
C ARG A 121 -0.20 6.06 0.31
N GLY A 122 -0.84 5.54 1.36
CA GLY A 122 -1.94 6.24 2.01
C GLY A 122 -2.20 5.76 3.43
N SER A 123 -2.67 6.67 4.28
CA SER A 123 -3.26 6.32 5.57
C SER A 123 -4.64 5.73 5.36
N GLU A 124 -5.12 4.97 6.34
CA GLU A 124 -6.41 4.28 6.30
C GLU A 124 -7.28 4.69 7.49
N THR A 125 -8.58 4.87 7.25
CA THR A 125 -9.61 4.86 8.30
C THR A 125 -10.50 3.65 8.08
N PHE A 126 -10.79 2.91 9.14
CA PHE A 126 -11.48 1.62 9.07
C PHE A 126 -12.69 1.63 10.01
N ALA A 127 -13.88 1.59 9.44
CA ALA A 127 -15.15 1.66 10.14
C ALA A 127 -15.83 0.29 10.19
N VAL A 128 -16.13 -0.21 11.39
CA VAL A 128 -16.81 -1.50 11.56
C VAL A 128 -18.29 -1.34 11.30
N MET A 129 -18.82 -2.11 10.37
CA MET A 129 -20.24 -2.06 10.00
C MET A 129 -21.04 -3.18 10.68
N GLU A 130 -20.39 -4.30 10.99
CA GLU A 130 -20.97 -5.47 11.66
C GLU A 130 -19.88 -6.31 12.34
N GLY A 131 -20.21 -6.90 13.49
CA GLY A 131 -19.33 -7.77 14.29
C GLY A 131 -18.40 -7.04 15.26
N THR A 132 -17.50 -7.82 15.84
CA THR A 132 -16.48 -7.42 16.82
C THR A 132 -15.09 -7.81 16.31
N LEU A 133 -14.18 -6.85 16.19
CA LEU A 133 -12.84 -7.08 15.66
C LEU A 133 -11.77 -6.70 16.69
N TYR A 134 -10.79 -7.57 16.88
CA TYR A 134 -9.51 -7.21 17.47
C TYR A 134 -8.63 -6.59 16.39
N ALA A 135 -8.22 -5.33 16.58
CA ALA A 135 -7.47 -4.58 15.57
C ALA A 135 -6.30 -3.83 16.20
N GLY A 136 -5.21 -3.69 15.45
CA GLY A 136 -4.05 -2.95 15.94
C GLY A 136 -3.00 -2.69 14.88
N PHE A 137 -2.05 -1.83 15.23
CA PHE A 137 -0.89 -1.49 14.41
C PHE A 137 0.40 -1.40 15.23
N VAL A 138 1.53 -1.50 14.56
CA VAL A 138 2.87 -1.47 15.17
C VAL A 138 3.65 -0.28 14.67
N THR A 139 4.24 0.49 15.58
CA THR A 139 5.09 1.65 15.27
C THR A 139 6.53 1.24 14.96
N SER A 140 7.34 2.17 14.45
CA SER A 140 8.74 1.94 14.07
C SER A 140 9.67 1.57 15.23
N ASP A 141 9.28 1.86 16.48
CA ASP A 141 9.95 1.44 17.71
C ASP A 141 9.40 0.11 18.27
N ASN A 142 8.63 -0.64 17.46
CA ASN A 142 8.04 -1.93 17.78
C ASN A 142 6.99 -1.89 18.90
N LYS A 143 6.31 -0.76 19.11
CA LYS A 143 5.21 -0.66 20.06
C LYS A 143 3.89 -1.04 19.39
N LEU A 144 3.15 -1.95 20.01
CA LEU A 144 1.79 -2.32 19.61
C LEU A 144 0.78 -1.31 20.16
N PHE A 145 -0.13 -0.85 19.30
CA PHE A 145 -1.36 -0.16 19.66
C PHE A 145 -2.52 -1.02 19.17
N ASP A 146 -3.24 -1.64 20.08
CA ASP A 146 -4.33 -2.55 19.80
C ASP A 146 -5.56 -2.24 20.66
N THR A 147 -6.72 -2.64 20.14
CA THR A 147 -7.98 -2.56 20.87
C THR A 147 -9.01 -3.51 20.26
N VAL A 148 -10.15 -3.64 20.92
CA VAL A 148 -11.34 -4.30 20.37
C VAL A 148 -12.27 -3.21 19.89
N ILE A 149 -12.65 -3.27 18.61
CA ILE A 149 -13.59 -2.36 17.95
C ILE A 149 -14.86 -3.12 17.57
N THR A 150 -16.00 -2.46 17.71
CA THR A 150 -17.33 -3.02 17.46
C THR A 150 -18.09 -2.19 16.43
N LYS A 151 -19.24 -2.68 15.97
CA LYS A 151 -20.11 -1.95 15.04
C LYS A 151 -20.30 -0.48 15.44
N GLY A 152 -19.94 0.43 14.53
CA GLY A 152 -20.02 1.88 14.71
C GLY A 152 -18.69 2.54 15.09
N ASP A 153 -17.71 1.77 15.55
CA ASP A 153 -16.38 2.27 15.86
C ASP A 153 -15.55 2.49 14.59
N VAL A 154 -14.64 3.45 14.65
CA VAL A 154 -13.68 3.78 13.60
C VAL A 154 -12.28 3.82 14.18
N ILE A 155 -11.33 3.14 13.53
CA ILE A 155 -9.91 3.19 13.85
C ILE A 155 -9.12 3.80 12.69
N ALA A 156 -8.04 4.51 12.98
CA ALA A 156 -7.13 5.05 11.98
C ALA A 156 -5.81 4.27 11.98
N PHE A 157 -5.32 3.90 10.80
CA PHE A 157 -4.00 3.30 10.60
C PHE A 157 -3.09 4.30 9.87
N PRO A 158 -1.99 4.74 10.50
CA PRO A 158 -1.03 5.64 9.84
C PRO A 158 -0.38 4.99 8.61
N GLN A 159 -0.15 5.81 7.57
CA GLN A 159 0.51 5.37 6.33
C GLN A 159 1.80 4.60 6.61
N GLY A 160 1.93 3.44 5.98
CA GLY A 160 3.14 2.61 6.01
C GLY A 160 3.32 1.76 7.26
N LEU A 161 2.49 1.89 8.30
CA LEU A 161 2.60 1.04 9.49
C LEU A 161 1.94 -0.32 9.27
N ILE A 162 2.57 -1.37 9.81
CA ILE A 162 2.01 -2.73 9.80
C ILE A 162 0.80 -2.75 10.73
N HIS A 163 -0.32 -3.24 10.22
CA HIS A 163 -1.57 -3.37 10.98
C HIS A 163 -2.33 -4.63 10.56
N PHE A 164 -3.33 -4.99 11.35
CA PHE A 164 -4.13 -6.21 11.19
C PHE A 164 -5.52 -6.03 11.80
N GLN A 165 -6.45 -6.91 11.41
CA GLN A 165 -7.74 -7.06 12.07
C GLN A 165 -8.11 -8.54 12.14
N MET A 166 -8.66 -8.98 13.25
CA MET A 166 -9.15 -10.33 13.47
C MET A 166 -10.58 -10.28 13.97
N ASN A 167 -11.47 -11.03 13.33
CA ASN A 167 -12.82 -11.22 13.83
C ASN A 167 -12.76 -12.01 15.14
N MET A 168 -13.44 -11.53 16.17
CA MET A 168 -13.50 -12.20 17.48
C MET A 168 -14.75 -13.08 17.60
N ASP A 169 -15.70 -12.92 16.68
CA ASP A 169 -16.98 -13.60 16.72
C ASP A 169 -16.93 -14.91 15.91
N ASN A 170 -17.81 -15.84 16.28
CA ASN A 170 -18.07 -17.05 15.51
C ASN A 170 -19.07 -16.82 14.36
N THR A 171 -19.47 -15.58 14.12
CA THR A 171 -20.32 -15.12 13.02
C THR A 171 -19.54 -14.26 12.05
N HIS A 172 -20.13 -13.95 10.90
CA HIS A 172 -19.51 -13.05 9.93
C HIS A 172 -19.45 -11.61 10.46
N ALA A 173 -18.43 -10.88 10.04
CA ALA A 173 -18.23 -9.46 10.33
C ALA A 173 -17.79 -8.74 9.05
N TYR A 174 -18.00 -7.43 8.97
CA TYR A 174 -17.42 -6.64 7.88
C TYR A 174 -17.21 -5.18 8.26
N ALA A 175 -16.29 -4.56 7.55
CA ALA A 175 -15.88 -3.18 7.75
C ALA A 175 -15.61 -2.49 6.40
N ILE A 176 -15.64 -1.16 6.44
CA ILE A 176 -15.30 -0.30 5.30
C ILE A 176 -14.03 0.47 5.62
N ALA A 177 -13.04 0.35 4.75
CA ALA A 177 -11.82 1.12 4.79
C ALA A 177 -11.88 2.29 3.79
N ALA A 178 -11.36 3.44 4.16
CA ALA A 178 -11.13 4.57 3.26
C ALA A 178 -9.67 5.02 3.37
N PHE A 179 -9.09 5.43 2.25
CA PHE A 179 -7.66 5.75 2.15
C PHE A 179 -7.42 7.13 1.57
N GLY A 180 -6.36 7.79 2.03
CA GLY A 180 -5.87 9.06 1.48
C GLY A 180 -4.97 8.91 0.24
N SER A 181 -5.31 7.99 -0.67
CA SER A 181 -4.66 7.85 -1.99
C SER A 181 -5.60 7.13 -2.96
N GLN A 182 -5.54 7.46 -4.25
CA GLN A 182 -6.21 6.75 -5.34
C GLN A 182 -5.68 5.32 -5.54
N ASN A 183 -4.50 5.04 -4.99
CA ASN A 183 -3.86 3.74 -5.00
C ASN A 183 -3.00 3.60 -3.74
N PRO A 184 -3.58 3.24 -2.58
CA PRO A 184 -2.83 3.11 -1.33
C PRO A 184 -1.72 2.05 -1.39
N GLY A 185 -1.87 1.06 -2.29
CA GLY A 185 -1.02 -0.11 -2.40
C GLY A 185 -1.15 -1.01 -1.17
N ARG A 186 -0.86 -2.30 -1.31
CA ARG A 186 -0.90 -3.22 -0.17
C ARG A 186 0.28 -4.16 -0.21
N ILE A 187 0.99 -4.26 0.91
CA ILE A 187 2.03 -5.27 1.13
C ILE A 187 1.49 -6.20 2.21
N ASN A 188 1.16 -7.44 1.84
CA ASN A 188 0.78 -8.46 2.81
C ASN A 188 2.06 -9.10 3.35
N VAL A 189 2.41 -8.80 4.60
CA VAL A 189 3.75 -9.08 5.15
C VAL A 189 4.13 -10.55 5.03
N PRO A 190 3.29 -11.53 5.41
CA PRO A 190 3.64 -12.94 5.29
C PRO A 190 3.88 -13.38 3.84
N ASN A 191 3.02 -12.99 2.90
CA ASN A 191 3.20 -13.30 1.48
C ASN A 191 4.46 -12.65 0.90
N SER A 192 4.76 -11.40 1.28
CA SER A 192 5.93 -10.67 0.80
C SER A 192 7.25 -11.21 1.36
N LEU A 193 7.22 -11.97 2.45
CA LEU A 193 8.41 -12.62 3.01
C LEU A 193 8.57 -14.07 2.52
N PHE A 194 7.47 -14.81 2.39
CA PHE A 194 7.52 -16.27 2.17
C PHE A 194 6.93 -16.74 0.84
N GLY A 195 6.27 -15.87 0.08
CA GLY A 195 5.55 -16.22 -1.16
C GLY A 195 6.07 -15.54 -2.43
N THR A 196 7.30 -15.01 -2.44
CA THR A 196 7.83 -14.24 -3.59
C THR A 196 8.37 -15.13 -4.72
N THR A 197 8.31 -14.62 -5.95
CA THR A 197 8.95 -15.19 -7.14
C THR A 197 9.83 -14.14 -7.83
N PRO A 198 11.17 -14.32 -7.91
CA PRO A 198 11.95 -15.38 -7.27
C PRO A 198 11.89 -15.29 -5.72
N ARG A 199 12.19 -16.40 -5.04
CA ARG A 199 12.20 -16.43 -3.57
C ARG A 199 13.30 -15.53 -2.98
N ILE A 200 13.03 -14.90 -1.83
CA ILE A 200 14.07 -14.24 -1.02
C ILE A 200 15.11 -15.29 -0.62
N LEU A 201 16.41 -14.96 -0.65
CA LEU A 201 17.47 -15.91 -0.30
C LEU A 201 17.31 -16.45 1.13
N ASP A 202 17.63 -17.71 1.32
CA ASP A 202 17.51 -18.39 2.61
C ASP A 202 18.40 -17.73 3.66
N ASP A 203 19.60 -17.28 3.27
CA ASP A 203 20.52 -16.55 4.14
C ASP A 203 19.91 -15.24 4.69
N VAL A 204 19.03 -14.58 3.93
CA VAL A 204 18.36 -13.34 4.36
C VAL A 204 17.30 -13.68 5.41
N LEU A 205 16.45 -14.68 5.15
CA LEU A 205 15.36 -15.04 6.05
C LEU A 205 15.86 -15.76 7.31
N THR A 206 16.80 -16.70 7.20
CA THR A 206 17.38 -17.39 8.36
C THR A 206 18.10 -16.43 9.31
N LYS A 207 18.88 -15.47 8.78
CA LYS A 207 19.51 -14.43 9.60
C LYS A 207 18.50 -13.44 10.16
N GLY A 208 17.52 -13.01 9.36
CA GLY A 208 16.50 -12.04 9.79
C GLY A 208 15.58 -12.59 10.88
N PHE A 209 15.18 -13.86 10.76
CA PHE A 209 14.30 -14.54 11.72
C PHE A 209 15.06 -15.28 12.83
N GLN A 210 16.38 -15.46 12.71
CA GLN A 210 17.23 -16.19 13.66
C GLN A 210 16.80 -17.66 13.86
N VAL A 211 16.43 -18.31 12.75
CA VAL A 211 15.91 -19.69 12.74
C VAL A 211 16.63 -20.55 11.71
N SER A 212 16.38 -21.85 11.75
CA SER A 212 16.94 -22.79 10.79
C SER A 212 16.30 -22.64 9.41
N VAL A 213 16.98 -23.16 8.37
CA VAL A 213 16.39 -23.26 7.03
C VAL A 213 15.11 -24.09 7.02
N MET A 214 15.00 -25.11 7.88
CA MET A 214 13.80 -25.96 7.98
C MET A 214 12.58 -25.16 8.44
N ASP A 215 12.77 -24.21 9.35
CA ASP A 215 11.68 -23.33 9.81
C ASP A 215 11.21 -22.39 8.70
N ILE A 216 12.15 -21.84 7.92
CA ILE A 216 11.84 -21.01 6.75
C ILE A 216 11.09 -21.81 5.69
N GLU A 217 11.54 -23.03 5.38
CA GLU A 217 10.86 -23.90 4.42
C GLU A 217 9.45 -24.27 4.88
N ARG A 218 9.26 -24.52 6.19
CA ARG A 218 7.93 -24.76 6.76
C ARG A 218 7.00 -23.56 6.56
N LEU A 219 7.49 -22.34 6.74
CA LEU A 219 6.72 -21.11 6.52
C LEU A 219 6.40 -20.92 5.03
N ARG A 220 7.37 -21.12 4.14
CA ARG A 220 7.16 -21.06 2.67
C ARG A 220 6.16 -22.08 2.17
N ALA A 221 6.15 -23.29 2.73
CA ALA A 221 5.20 -24.34 2.36
C ALA A 221 3.73 -23.92 2.54
N GLN A 222 3.44 -22.93 3.41
CA GLN A 222 2.09 -22.39 3.59
C GLN A 222 1.63 -21.53 2.40
N TYR A 223 2.53 -21.10 1.50
CA TYR A 223 2.26 -20.14 0.43
C TYR A 223 2.36 -20.71 -1.00
N ASN A 224 2.32 -22.06 -1.15
CA ASN A 224 2.25 -22.86 -2.40
C ASN A 224 2.97 -22.33 -3.68
N ASN A 225 4.02 -23.04 -4.11
CA ASN A 225 4.73 -23.05 -5.42
C ASN A 225 5.14 -21.74 -6.11
N THR A 226 4.89 -20.54 -5.56
CA THR A 226 5.45 -19.30 -6.13
C THR A 226 6.94 -19.15 -5.82
N SER A 227 7.40 -19.71 -4.71
CA SER A 227 8.83 -19.79 -4.39
C SER A 227 9.52 -20.88 -5.23
N ILE A 228 9.72 -20.63 -6.52
CA ILE A 228 10.61 -21.45 -7.34
C ILE A 228 12.03 -21.26 -6.79
N ASP A 229 12.67 -22.35 -6.38
CA ASP A 229 14.11 -22.36 -6.17
C ASP A 229 14.79 -22.08 -7.51
N THR A 230 15.24 -20.85 -7.69
CA THR A 230 15.92 -20.43 -8.92
C THR A 230 17.39 -20.89 -8.95
N GLY A 231 17.84 -21.67 -7.95
CA GLY A 231 19.26 -21.95 -7.74
C GLY A 231 20.06 -20.69 -7.44
N ARG A 232 19.39 -19.59 -7.08
CA ARG A 232 20.04 -18.36 -6.59
C ARG A 232 20.53 -18.63 -5.18
N SER A 233 21.83 -18.49 -5.00
CA SER A 233 22.49 -18.48 -3.70
C SER A 233 23.34 -17.22 -3.59
N ILE A 234 23.72 -16.87 -2.36
CA ILE A 234 24.67 -15.78 -2.15
C ILE A 234 25.99 -16.03 -2.89
N LEU A 235 26.44 -17.29 -2.96
CA LEU A 235 27.64 -17.69 -3.69
C LEU A 235 27.53 -17.42 -5.19
N LYS A 236 26.37 -17.69 -5.80
CA LYS A 236 26.13 -17.41 -7.22
C LYS A 236 26.16 -15.90 -7.49
N LEU A 237 25.49 -15.10 -6.68
CA LEU A 237 25.50 -13.64 -6.79
C LEU A 237 26.90 -13.04 -6.59
N LEU A 238 27.72 -13.63 -5.71
CA LEU A 238 29.11 -13.23 -5.52
C LEU A 238 29.98 -13.62 -6.72
N SER A 239 29.75 -14.78 -7.32
CA SER A 239 30.48 -15.23 -8.51
C SER A 239 30.22 -14.33 -9.72
N GLU A 240 28.98 -13.83 -9.87
CA GLU A 240 28.58 -12.91 -10.94
C GLU A 240 29.16 -11.49 -10.78
N ARG A 241 29.69 -11.15 -9.59
CA ARG A 241 30.30 -9.84 -9.29
C ARG A 241 31.78 -9.76 -9.66
N SER A 242 32.38 -10.86 -10.12
CA SER A 242 33.83 -10.96 -10.40
C SER A 242 34.24 -10.48 -11.81
N TYR A 243 33.45 -9.60 -12.43
CA TYR A 243 33.74 -8.97 -13.72
C TYR A 243 33.52 -7.45 -13.66
#